data_AF-A0A1A5PAE9-F1
#
_entry.id   AF-A0A1A5PAE9-F1
#
_cell.length_a   1.000
_cell.length_b   1.000
_cell.length_c   1.000
_cell.angle_alpha   90.00
_cell.angle_beta   90.00
_cell.angle_gamma   90.00
#
_symmetry.space_group_name_H-M   'P 1'
#
loop_
_entity.id
_entity.type
_entity.pdbx_description
1 polymer ?
#
loop_
_entity_poly.entity_id
_entity_poly.type
_entity_poly.pdbx_seq_one_letter_code
_entity_poly.pdbx_strand_id
1 'polypeptide(L)' 'MGWFTRDEPEEVVFDEVVDTDGTIWPAFTDDDGVLWIDVDYDVEVVINGAIVGGQIRGAEVDDHGRIWIDYD' A
#
# COMPACT_ATOMS: atom_id res chain seq x y z
N MET A 1 7.01 -4.50 32.13
CA MET A 1 6.45 -3.38 31.35
C MET A 1 7.36 -3.16 30.16
N GLY A 2 7.16 -3.94 29.09
CA GLY A 2 7.92 -3.81 27.84
C GLY A 2 7.28 -2.67 27.04
N TRP A 3 8.06 -1.66 26.71
CA TRP A 3 7.61 -0.50 25.97
C TRP A 3 7.64 -0.91 24.50
N PHE A 4 6.45 -1.00 23.89
CA PHE A 4 6.32 -1.10 22.45
C PHE A 4 6.88 0.21 21.87
N THR A 5 8.12 0.19 21.39
CA THR A 5 8.52 1.16 20.37
C THR A 5 7.68 0.80 19.16
N ARG A 6 6.59 1.53 18.95
CA ARG A 6 5.88 1.47 17.69
C ARG A 6 6.83 2.15 16.72
N ASP A 7 7.65 1.35 16.04
CA ASP A 7 8.40 1.81 14.87
C ASP A 7 7.42 2.64 14.05
N GLU A 8 7.76 3.91 13.83
CA GLU A 8 7.00 4.80 12.95
C GLU A 8 6.75 4.03 11.65
N PRO A 9 5.53 4.04 11.08
CA PRO A 9 5.28 3.32 9.84
C PRO A 9 6.33 3.80 8.83
N GLU A 10 7.26 2.92 8.44
CA GLU A 10 8.24 3.29 7.43
C GLU A 10 7.44 3.65 6.19
N GLU A 11 7.62 4.87 5.71
CA GLU A 11 6.92 5.39 4.55
C GLU A 11 7.27 4.48 3.36
N VAL A 12 6.32 3.64 2.97
CA VAL A 12 6.58 2.64 1.92
C VAL A 12 6.39 3.32 0.58
N VAL A 13 7.50 3.65 -0.08
CA VAL A 13 7.47 4.24 -1.43
C VAL A 13 7.26 3.14 -2.47
N PHE A 14 6.10 3.15 -3.10
CA PHE A 14 5.77 2.34 -4.29
C PHE A 14 5.26 3.24 -5.40
N ASP A 15 5.34 2.75 -6.63
CA ASP A 15 4.91 3.51 -7.81
C ASP A 15 3.45 3.21 -8.19
N GLU A 16 3.04 1.96 -8.01
CA GLU A 16 1.75 1.43 -8.47
C GLU A 16 1.29 0.27 -7.58
N VAL A 17 -0.02 0.02 -7.54
CA VAL A 17 -0.62 -1.14 -6.87
C VAL A 17 -1.32 -2.06 -7.86
N VAL A 18 -1.47 -3.32 -7.48
CA VAL A 18 -2.08 -4.37 -8.30
C VAL A 18 -3.32 -4.90 -7.57
N ASP A 19 -4.44 -4.89 -8.27
CA ASP A 19 -5.71 -5.48 -7.82
C ASP A 19 -5.66 -7.02 -7.93
N THR A 20 -6.55 -7.69 -7.21
CA THR A 20 -6.88 -9.11 -7.33
C THR A 20 -7.10 -9.61 -8.76
N ASP A 21 -7.63 -8.76 -9.64
CA ASP A 21 -7.82 -9.07 -11.07
C ASP A 21 -6.54 -8.90 -11.92
N GLY A 22 -5.43 -8.46 -11.32
CA GLY A 22 -4.17 -8.16 -12.00
C GLY A 22 -4.14 -6.79 -12.69
N THR A 23 -5.12 -5.93 -12.41
CA THR A 23 -5.16 -4.55 -12.92
C THR A 23 -4.17 -3.68 -12.13
N ILE A 24 -3.34 -2.92 -12.85
CA ILE A 24 -2.38 -1.99 -12.26
C ILE A 24 -3.02 -0.62 -12.12
N TRP A 25 -2.94 -0.05 -10.92
CA TRP A 25 -3.48 1.26 -10.59
C TRP A 25 -2.35 2.18 -10.11
N PRO A 26 -2.26 3.42 -10.65
CA PRO A 26 -1.34 4.42 -10.12
C PRO A 26 -1.80 4.80 -8.71
N ALA A 27 -0.90 4.72 -7.76
CA ALA A 27 -1.23 4.95 -6.35
C ALA A 27 -0.02 5.42 -5.56
N PHE A 28 -0.27 6.10 -4.46
CA PHE A 28 0.75 6.58 -3.54
C PHE A 28 0.26 6.45 -2.09
N THR A 29 1.18 6.53 -1.13
CA THR A 29 0.84 6.71 0.27
C THR A 29 1.05 8.14 0.71
N ASP A 30 0.22 8.60 1.65
CA ASP A 30 0.50 9.83 2.40
C ASP A 30 1.44 9.58 3.59
N ASP A 31 1.77 10.67 4.31
CA ASP A 31 2.64 10.65 5.50
C ASP A 31 2.12 9.73 6.64
N ASP A 32 0.84 9.34 6.60
CA ASP A 32 0.21 8.43 7.57
C ASP A 32 0.20 6.96 7.10
N GLY A 33 0.72 6.69 5.89
CA GLY A 33 0.74 5.37 5.27
C GLY A 33 -0.60 4.95 4.67
N VAL A 34 -1.54 5.89 4.46
CA VAL A 34 -2.84 5.64 3.83
C VAL A 34 -2.66 5.59 2.31
N LEU A 35 -3.20 4.55 1.69
CA LEU A 35 -3.19 4.34 0.25
C LEU A 35 -4.18 5.29 -0.43
N TRP A 36 -3.68 6.02 -1.44
CA TRP A 36 -4.46 6.87 -2.33
C TRP A 36 -4.29 6.39 -3.77
N ILE A 37 -5.41 6.18 -4.46
CA ILE A 37 -5.42 5.85 -5.90
C ILE A 37 -5.49 7.17 -6.68
N ASP A 38 -4.54 7.39 -7.59
CA ASP A 38 -4.44 8.63 -8.40
C ASP A 38 -5.38 8.56 -9.61
N VAL A 39 -6.68 8.70 -9.36
CA VAL A 39 -7.73 8.70 -10.38
C VAL A 39 -8.76 9.81 -10.14
N ASP A 40 -9.38 10.29 -11.22
CA ASP A 40 -10.37 11.38 -11.19
C ASP A 40 -11.76 10.98 -10.63
N TYR A 41 -11.90 9.77 -10.06
CA TYR A 41 -13.17 9.23 -9.56
C TYR A 41 -12.96 8.35 -8.32
N ASP A 42 -13.95 8.33 -7.43
CA ASP A 42 -13.91 7.45 -6.26
C ASP A 42 -14.01 5.98 -6.69
N VAL A 43 -13.02 5.18 -6.30
CA VAL A 43 -12.98 3.74 -6.58
C VAL A 43 -12.55 2.97 -5.34
N GLU A 44 -13.23 1.86 -5.07
CA GLU A 44 -12.85 0.89 -4.04
C GLU A 44 -12.17 -0.28 -4.75
N VAL A 45 -10.90 -0.52 -4.44
CA VAL A 45 -10.06 -1.54 -5.08
C VAL A 45 -9.47 -2.43 -4.01
N VAL A 46 -9.52 -3.75 -4.21
CA VAL A 46 -8.89 -4.71 -3.30
C VAL A 46 -7.47 -4.98 -3.81
N ILE A 47 -6.48 -4.41 -3.13
CA ILE A 47 -5.08 -4.58 -3.50
C ILE A 47 -4.56 -5.92 -2.97
N ASN A 48 -3.89 -6.69 -3.83
CA ASN A 48 -3.16 -7.90 -3.46
C ASN A 48 -1.65 -7.81 -3.73
N GLY A 49 -1.19 -6.73 -4.36
CA GLY A 49 0.22 -6.53 -4.66
C GLY A 49 0.57 -5.06 -4.87
N ALA A 50 1.85 -4.75 -4.72
CA ALA A 50 2.40 -3.41 -4.94
C ALA A 50 3.71 -3.48 -5.71
N ILE A 51 3.96 -2.50 -6.57
CA ILE A 51 5.16 -2.42 -7.39
C ILE A 51 6.16 -1.51 -6.68
N VAL A 52 7.19 -2.14 -6.10
CA VAL A 52 8.29 -1.46 -5.40
C VAL A 52 9.56 -1.64 -6.21
N GLY A 53 10.12 -0.55 -6.72
CA GLY A 53 11.38 -0.58 -7.48
C GLY A 53 11.33 -1.50 -8.70
N GLY A 54 10.16 -1.61 -9.35
CA GLY A 54 9.94 -2.47 -10.52
C GLY A 54 9.71 -3.96 -10.22
N GLN A 55 9.50 -4.34 -8.95
CA GLN A 55 9.13 -5.71 -8.57
C GLN A 55 7.75 -5.74 -7.92
N ILE A 56 6.92 -6.71 -8.31
CA ILE A 56 5.64 -6.96 -7.65
C ILE A 56 5.91 -7.67 -6.33
N ARG A 57 5.48 -7.04 -5.24
CA ARG A 57 5.49 -7.56 -3.88
C ARG A 57 4.06 -7.83 -3.44
N GLY A 58 3.89 -8.80 -2.53
CA GLY A 58 2.60 -9.01 -1.89
C GLY A 58 2.23 -7.78 -1.08
N ALA A 59 0.98 -7.32 -1.21
CA ALA A 59 0.50 -6.18 -0.45
C ALA A 59 -0.94 -6.40 0.00
N GLU A 60 -1.27 -5.88 1.19
CA GLU A 60 -2.62 -5.89 1.73
C GLU A 60 -2.99 -4.50 2.27
N VAL A 61 -4.27 -4.15 2.20
CA VAL A 61 -4.78 -2.88 2.74
C VAL A 61 -5.68 -3.19 3.94
N ASP A 62 -5.44 -2.51 5.05
CA ASP A 62 -6.26 -2.67 6.26
C ASP A 62 -7.56 -1.86 6.21
N ASP A 63 -8.45 -2.09 7.18
CA ASP A 63 -9.74 -1.38 7.29
C ASP A 63 -9.61 0.14 7.48
N HIS A 64 -8.39 0.65 7.72
CA HIS A 64 -8.08 2.08 7.87
C HIS A 64 -7.45 2.66 6.60
N GLY A 65 -7.38 1.88 5.50
CA GLY A 65 -6.79 2.30 4.24
C GLY A 65 -5.27 2.27 4.23
N ARG A 66 -4.61 1.69 5.24
CA ARG A 66 -3.14 1.59 5.26
C ARG A 66 -2.68 0.37 4.51
N ILE A 67 -1.68 0.54 3.65
CA ILE A 67 -1.09 -0.55 2.90
C ILE A 67 0.10 -1.16 3.65
N TRP A 68 0.17 -2.49 3.63
CA TRP A 68 1.25 -3.29 4.17
C TRP A 68 1.90 -4.04 3.01
N ILE A 69 3.20 -3.88 2.82
CA ILE A 69 3.97 -4.57 1.77
C ILE A 69 4.86 -5.62 2.42
N ASP A 70 4.78 -6.83 1.89
CA ASP A 70 5.60 -7.95 2.34
C ASP A 70 7.00 -7.93 1.68
N TYR A 71 8.03 -7.91 2.51
CA TYR A 71 9.45 -7.84 2.13
C TYR A 71 10.23 -9.15 2.38
N ASP A 72 9.55 -10.25 2.75
CA ASP A 72 10.19 -11.57 2.96
C ASP A 72 10.96 -12.11 1.72
#